data_AF-A0A932T4T2-F1
#
_entry.id   AF-A0A932T4T2-F1
#
_cell.length_a   1.000
_cell.length_b   1.000
_cell.length_c   1.000
_cell.angle_alpha   90.00
_cell.angle_beta   90.00
_cell.angle_gamma   90.00
#
_symmetry.space_group_name_H-M   'P 1'
#
loop_
_entity.id
_entity.type
_entity.pdbx_description
1 polymer ?
#
loop_
_entity_poly.entity_id
_entity_poly.type
_entity_poly.pdbx_seq_one_letter_code
_entity_poly.pdbx_strand_id
1 'polypeptide(L)'
;MFGLATDDGHSYHNIPSRTSNPGRGWIEVLSRELTPEAIVKSIERGYFYASSGVKLERFLVSPRGVDVLVRPDPGIDYTIDFIGTRSGYAKESEPVIDPAGEQVRTTRRYSNDIGRVIKTVSGTHGHYTFAPTDLYIRARITSSKKHPNPSVPGEYEQAWCQPVRGPAGRNHP
;
A
#
# COMPACT_ATOMS: atom_id res chain seq x y z
N MET A 1 -0.34 13.38 -3.93
CA MET A 1 -0.86 12.32 -4.81
C MET A 1 -1.12 11.09 -3.95
N PHE A 2 -2.28 10.45 -4.09
CA PHE A 2 -2.66 9.24 -3.35
C PHE A 2 -2.61 8.01 -4.26
N GLY A 3 -2.43 6.82 -3.68
CA GLY A 3 -2.50 5.55 -4.40
C GLY A 3 -3.86 4.89 -4.23
N LEU A 4 -4.43 4.37 -5.30
CA LEU A 4 -5.74 3.67 -5.31
C LEU A 4 -5.54 2.22 -5.73
N ALA A 5 -6.44 1.33 -5.30
CA ALA A 5 -6.63 0.02 -5.91
C ALA A 5 -8.01 -0.03 -6.56
N THR A 6 -8.07 -0.63 -7.74
CA THR A 6 -9.27 -0.89 -8.53
C THR A 6 -9.11 -2.28 -9.13
N ASP A 7 -10.23 -2.99 -9.31
CA ASP A 7 -10.24 -4.31 -9.93
C ASP A 7 -10.32 -4.26 -11.46
N ASP A 8 -10.67 -3.11 -12.02
CA ASP A 8 -10.84 -2.87 -13.46
C ASP A 8 -11.68 -3.97 -14.15
N GLY A 9 -12.76 -4.38 -13.48
CA GLY A 9 -13.61 -5.49 -13.89
C GLY A 9 -14.36 -5.27 -15.20
N HIS A 10 -14.23 -6.20 -16.14
CA HIS A 10 -14.94 -6.23 -17.42
C HIS A 10 -15.66 -7.58 -17.69
N SER A 11 -15.53 -8.54 -16.79
CA SER A 11 -16.12 -9.88 -16.88
C SER A 11 -16.76 -10.27 -15.55
N TYR A 12 -18.09 -10.41 -15.54
CA TYR A 12 -18.91 -10.53 -14.32
C TYR A 12 -19.47 -11.94 -14.07
N HIS A 13 -19.11 -12.91 -14.90
CA HIS A 13 -19.57 -14.31 -14.79
C HIS A 13 -18.38 -15.26 -14.63
N ASN A 14 -18.61 -16.44 -14.04
CA ASN A 14 -17.62 -17.51 -13.86
C ASN A 14 -16.39 -17.10 -13.01
N ILE A 15 -16.63 -16.42 -11.88
CA ILE A 15 -15.59 -15.95 -10.96
C ILE A 15 -15.33 -17.06 -9.90
N PRO A 16 -14.06 -17.39 -9.57
CA PRO A 16 -12.82 -16.80 -10.05
C PRO A 16 -12.41 -17.28 -11.45
N SER A 17 -11.95 -16.37 -12.29
CA SER A 17 -11.29 -16.69 -13.57
C SER A 17 -10.01 -15.87 -13.72
N ARG A 18 -9.33 -16.01 -14.87
CA ARG A 18 -8.15 -15.19 -15.24
C ARG A 18 -8.47 -14.02 -16.16
N THR A 19 -9.75 -13.79 -16.47
CA THR A 19 -10.19 -12.55 -17.14
C THR A 19 -10.25 -11.38 -16.16
N SER A 20 -10.56 -10.18 -16.62
CA SER A 20 -10.72 -9.00 -15.76
C SER A 20 -12.00 -9.10 -14.93
N ASN A 21 -11.91 -9.73 -13.75
CA ASN A 21 -13.04 -9.94 -12.85
C ASN A 21 -13.03 -8.93 -11.69
N PRO A 22 -14.20 -8.55 -11.18
CA PRO A 22 -14.28 -7.73 -9.99
C PRO A 22 -13.74 -8.44 -8.73
N GLY A 23 -13.51 -7.65 -7.68
CA GLY A 23 -13.18 -8.13 -6.33
C GLY A 23 -11.70 -8.48 -6.12
N ARG A 24 -10.79 -7.91 -6.91
CA ARG A 24 -9.33 -8.10 -6.76
C ARG A 24 -8.63 -6.98 -5.99
N GLY A 25 -9.26 -5.82 -5.91
CA GLY A 25 -8.75 -4.67 -5.19
C GLY A 25 -9.75 -3.53 -5.15
N TRP A 26 -9.77 -2.81 -4.04
CA TRP A 26 -10.64 -1.66 -3.83
C TRP A 26 -9.98 -0.68 -2.86
N ILE A 27 -10.61 0.47 -2.65
CA ILE A 27 -10.30 1.32 -1.52
C ILE A 27 -11.32 1.12 -0.40
N GLU A 28 -10.82 1.02 0.82
CA GLU A 28 -11.63 1.07 2.05
C GLU A 28 -11.62 2.50 2.55
N VAL A 29 -12.78 3.18 2.48
CA VAL A 29 -12.91 4.61 2.80
C VAL A 29 -13.26 4.78 4.28
N LEU A 30 -12.43 5.54 4.99
CA LEU A 30 -12.65 5.92 6.38
C LEU A 30 -13.57 7.14 6.42
N SER A 31 -14.88 6.90 6.50
CA SER A 31 -15.91 7.93 6.59
C SER A 31 -16.72 7.80 7.88
N ARG A 32 -17.16 8.94 8.43
CA ARG A 32 -18.04 8.97 9.62
C ARG A 32 -19.48 8.62 9.27
N GLU A 33 -19.86 8.80 8.01
CA GLU A 33 -21.21 8.63 7.50
C GLU A 33 -21.18 7.93 6.15
N LEU A 34 -22.21 7.14 5.87
CA LEU A 34 -22.40 6.47 4.58
C LEU A 34 -23.25 7.34 3.65
N THR A 35 -22.80 8.58 3.44
CA THR A 35 -23.39 9.53 2.48
C THR A 35 -22.39 9.80 1.35
N PRO A 36 -22.85 10.03 0.11
CA PRO A 36 -21.95 10.35 -1.01
C PRO A 36 -21.00 11.51 -0.69
N GLU A 37 -21.51 12.57 -0.07
CA GLU A 37 -20.72 13.76 0.27
C GLU A 37 -19.62 13.46 1.29
N ALA A 38 -19.92 12.65 2.31
CA ALA A 38 -18.94 12.26 3.32
C ALA A 38 -17.86 11.34 2.73
N ILE A 39 -18.27 10.38 1.89
CA ILE A 39 -17.35 9.47 1.18
C ILE A 39 -16.40 10.26 0.28
N VAL A 40 -16.92 11.14 -0.56
CA VAL A 40 -16.11 11.97 -1.47
C VAL A 40 -15.12 12.84 -0.67
N LYS A 41 -15.58 13.51 0.37
CA LYS A 41 -14.70 14.32 1.24
C LYS A 41 -13.60 13.49 1.90
N SER A 42 -13.89 12.25 2.32
CA SER A 42 -12.87 11.35 2.86
C SER A 42 -11.85 10.94 1.78
N ILE A 43 -12.30 10.64 0.56
CA ILE A 43 -11.42 10.30 -0.56
C ILE A 43 -10.50 11.48 -0.91
N GLU A 44 -11.05 12.70 -1.04
CA GLU A 44 -10.30 13.92 -1.34
C GLU A 44 -9.22 14.22 -0.28
N ARG A 45 -9.49 13.86 0.99
CA ARG A 45 -8.55 14.01 2.10
C ARG A 45 -7.54 12.87 2.22
N GLY A 46 -7.66 11.82 1.41
CA GLY A 46 -6.79 10.63 1.49
C GLY A 46 -7.15 9.71 2.66
N TYR A 47 -8.35 9.82 3.23
CA TYR A 47 -8.82 8.99 4.35
C TYR A 47 -9.35 7.66 3.83
N PHE A 48 -8.46 6.89 3.22
CA PHE A 48 -8.73 5.56 2.72
C PHE A 48 -7.43 4.77 2.57
N TYR A 49 -7.53 3.46 2.43
CA TYR A 49 -6.41 2.59 2.10
C TYR A 49 -6.81 1.62 0.98
N ALA A 50 -5.82 1.17 0.20
CA ALA A 50 -6.05 0.13 -0.79
C ALA A 50 -6.11 -1.23 -0.10
N SER A 51 -7.03 -2.11 -0.50
CA SER A 51 -7.17 -3.44 0.05
C SER A 51 -7.50 -4.47 -1.02
N SER A 52 -7.07 -5.71 -0.78
CA SER A 52 -7.51 -6.92 -1.47
C SER A 52 -8.14 -7.92 -0.49
N GLY A 53 -8.58 -7.46 0.69
CA GLY A 53 -9.30 -8.29 1.67
C GLY A 53 -8.97 -7.97 3.13
N VAL A 54 -7.81 -7.36 3.40
CA VAL A 54 -7.43 -6.95 4.75
C VAL A 54 -8.24 -5.74 5.21
N LYS A 55 -8.77 -5.82 6.43
CA LYS A 55 -9.52 -4.73 7.08
C LYS A 55 -8.71 -4.10 8.20
N LEU A 56 -8.76 -2.77 8.32
CA LEU A 56 -8.13 -2.05 9.41
C LEU A 56 -9.20 -1.54 10.37
N GLU A 57 -8.94 -1.65 11.68
CA GLU A 57 -9.70 -0.92 12.70
C GLU A 57 -9.20 0.52 12.81
N ARG A 58 -7.90 0.72 12.61
CA ARG A 58 -7.25 2.01 12.83
C ARG A 58 -6.05 2.22 11.93
N PHE A 59 -5.95 3.42 11.38
CA PHE A 59 -4.74 3.96 10.77
C PHE A 59 -4.57 5.40 11.26
N LEU A 60 -3.61 5.64 12.15
CA LEU A 60 -3.35 6.96 12.71
C LEU A 60 -1.99 7.47 12.28
N VAL A 61 -1.98 8.73 11.87
CA VAL A 61 -0.78 9.47 11.55
C VAL A 61 -0.63 10.61 12.56
N SER A 62 0.54 10.70 13.17
CA SER A 62 0.91 11.81 14.06
C SER A 62 2.23 12.44 13.59
N PRO A 63 2.62 13.60 14.13
CA PRO A 63 3.96 14.15 13.88
C PRO A 63 5.11 13.21 14.29
N ARG A 64 4.85 12.27 15.21
CA ARG A 64 5.86 11.33 15.73
C ARG A 64 5.97 10.04 14.93
N GLY A 65 4.92 9.62 14.23
CA GLY A 65 4.88 8.29 13.63
C GLY A 65 3.53 7.85 13.11
N VAL A 66 3.47 6.57 12.75
CA VAL A 66 2.31 5.88 12.18
C VAL A 66 1.93 4.69 13.07
N ASP A 67 0.64 4.57 13.36
CA ASP A 67 0.06 3.47 14.12
C ASP A 67 -1.03 2.76 13.28
N VAL A 68 -0.96 1.44 13.23
CA VAL A 68 -1.84 0.58 12.43
C VAL A 68 -2.42 -0.51 13.31
N LEU A 69 -3.75 -0.63 13.31
CA LEU A 69 -4.46 -1.74 13.93
C LEU A 69 -5.30 -2.46 12.87
N VAL A 70 -4.98 -3.72 12.67
CA VAL A 70 -5.69 -4.64 11.77
C VAL A 70 -6.92 -5.18 12.50
N ARG A 71 -8.04 -5.28 11.79
CA ARG A 71 -9.21 -6.03 12.28
C ARG A 71 -8.94 -7.52 12.05
N PRO A 72 -8.77 -8.34 13.10
CA PRO A 72 -8.39 -9.73 12.93
C PRO A 72 -9.54 -10.59 12.42
N ASP A 73 -9.23 -11.48 11.48
CA ASP A 73 -10.05 -12.64 11.15
C ASP A 73 -9.61 -13.84 12.02
N PRO A 74 -10.54 -14.70 12.50
CA PRO A 74 -10.18 -15.86 13.31
C PRO A 74 -9.21 -16.81 12.60
N GLY A 75 -8.12 -17.17 13.29
CA GLY A 75 -7.11 -18.11 12.77
C GLY A 75 -6.21 -17.54 11.67
N ILE A 76 -6.27 -16.23 11.41
CA ILE A 76 -5.44 -15.55 10.42
C ILE A 76 -4.34 -14.74 11.11
N ASP A 77 -3.12 -14.91 10.62
CA ASP A 77 -1.94 -14.17 11.06
C ASP A 77 -1.69 -12.99 10.13
N TYR A 78 -1.02 -11.97 10.67
CA TYR A 78 -0.72 -10.74 9.94
C TYR A 78 0.75 -10.34 10.09
N THR A 79 1.29 -9.78 9.01
CA THR A 79 2.59 -9.14 8.97
C THR A 79 2.42 -7.70 8.49
N ILE A 80 2.95 -6.76 9.25
CA ILE A 80 2.93 -5.32 8.97
C ILE A 80 4.34 -4.87 8.62
N ASP A 81 4.55 -4.53 7.35
CA ASP A 81 5.78 -3.93 6.86
C ASP A 81 5.64 -2.41 6.78
N PHE A 82 6.52 -1.69 7.48
CA PHE A 82 6.74 -0.27 7.28
C PHE A 82 7.80 -0.08 6.21
N ILE A 83 7.37 0.46 5.08
CA ILE A 83 8.14 0.64 3.86
C ILE A 83 8.40 2.12 3.65
N GLY A 84 9.62 2.50 3.26
CA GLY A 84 9.94 3.91 3.01
C GLY A 84 11.27 4.13 2.32
N THR A 85 11.56 5.40 2.09
CA THR A 85 12.84 5.88 1.56
C THR A 85 13.41 6.91 2.53
N ARG A 86 14.72 6.87 2.78
CA ARG A 86 15.42 7.86 3.60
C ARG A 86 16.18 8.87 2.74
N SER A 87 16.36 10.07 3.24
CA SER A 87 17.22 11.10 2.64
C SER A 87 18.65 10.58 2.49
N GLY A 88 19.33 10.99 1.42
CA GLY A 88 20.68 10.50 1.09
C GLY A 88 20.70 9.22 0.26
N TYR A 89 19.54 8.72 -0.19
CA TYR A 89 19.48 7.64 -1.18
C TYR A 89 20.11 8.07 -2.52
N ALA A 90 20.71 7.12 -3.23
CA ALA A 90 21.24 7.33 -4.58
C ALA A 90 20.09 7.68 -5.54
N LYS A 91 20.16 8.86 -6.15
CA LYS A 91 19.13 9.39 -7.07
C LYS A 91 19.37 8.96 -8.50
N GLU A 92 20.56 8.45 -8.78
CA GLU A 92 21.00 7.94 -10.05
C GLU A 92 20.12 6.75 -10.46
N SER A 93 19.94 6.59 -11.77
CA SER A 93 19.17 5.48 -12.31
C SER A 93 19.76 5.00 -13.62
N GLU A 94 19.65 3.71 -13.86
CA GLU A 94 20.18 3.05 -15.05
C GLU A 94 19.03 2.75 -16.03
N PRO A 95 19.26 2.88 -17.35
CA PRO A 95 18.33 2.36 -18.35
C PRO A 95 18.01 0.87 -18.14
N VAL A 96 16.75 0.49 -18.32
CA VAL A 96 16.43 -0.93 -18.53
C VAL A 96 16.60 -1.23 -20.01
N ILE A 97 17.40 -2.25 -20.31
CA ILE A 97 17.64 -2.74 -21.67
C ILE A 97 16.78 -3.99 -21.88
N ASP A 98 16.09 -4.05 -23.02
CA ASP A 98 15.29 -5.20 -23.42
C ASP A 98 16.17 -6.33 -24.01
N PRO A 99 15.62 -7.52 -24.29
CA PRO A 99 16.39 -8.61 -24.89
C PRO A 99 16.98 -8.30 -26.27
N ALA A 100 16.49 -7.27 -26.97
CA ALA A 100 17.00 -6.83 -28.26
C ALA A 100 18.17 -5.83 -28.14
N GLY A 101 18.54 -5.43 -26.92
CA GLY A 101 19.61 -4.46 -26.68
C GLY A 101 19.12 -3.01 -26.69
N GLU A 102 17.82 -2.78 -26.82
CA GLU A 102 17.22 -1.45 -26.90
C GLU A 102 16.79 -0.94 -25.52
N GLN A 103 16.85 0.38 -25.34
CA GLN A 103 16.39 0.99 -24.10
C GLN A 103 14.86 0.97 -23.99
N VAL A 104 14.35 0.39 -22.92
CA VAL A 104 12.94 0.48 -22.55
C VAL A 104 12.61 1.92 -22.13
N ARG A 105 11.82 2.63 -22.95
CA ARG A 105 11.48 4.05 -22.71
C ARG A 105 10.67 4.30 -21.43
N THR A 106 9.95 3.30 -20.93
CA THR A 106 8.95 3.46 -19.87
C THR A 106 9.50 3.22 -18.46
N THR A 107 10.70 2.66 -18.31
CA THR A 107 11.22 2.30 -16.97
C THR A 107 12.74 2.43 -16.87
N ARG A 108 13.20 2.62 -15.64
CA ARG A 108 14.62 2.71 -15.27
C ARG A 108 14.84 1.89 -13.99
N ARG A 109 16.07 1.43 -13.78
CA ARG A 109 16.49 0.80 -12.52
C ARG A 109 16.93 1.89 -11.57
N TYR A 110 16.38 1.88 -10.36
CA TYR A 110 16.69 2.82 -9.29
C TYR A 110 17.34 2.06 -8.11
N SER A 111 17.90 2.80 -7.16
CA SER A 111 18.45 2.21 -5.93
C SER A 111 17.41 1.38 -5.16
N ASN A 112 17.86 0.25 -4.62
CA ASN A 112 17.08 -0.59 -3.70
C ASN A 112 16.76 0.10 -2.37
N ASP A 113 17.35 1.28 -2.10
CA ASP A 113 16.97 2.13 -0.96
C ASP A 113 15.59 2.80 -1.14
N ILE A 114 15.08 2.84 -2.38
CA ILE A 114 13.76 3.42 -2.65
C ILE A 114 12.68 2.40 -2.31
N GLY A 115 11.81 2.74 -1.36
CA GLY A 115 10.67 1.89 -1.00
C GLY A 115 11.09 0.56 -0.38
N ARG A 116 12.19 0.55 0.39
CA ARG A 116 12.63 -0.63 1.14
C ARG A 116 11.77 -0.86 2.38
N VAL A 117 11.72 -2.11 2.83
CA VAL A 117 11.22 -2.44 4.17
C VAL A 117 12.20 -1.90 5.21
N ILE A 118 11.70 -1.09 6.13
CA ILE A 118 12.48 -0.47 7.22
C ILE A 118 12.21 -1.20 8.53
N LYS A 119 10.97 -1.62 8.76
CA LYS A 119 10.56 -2.37 9.95
C LYS A 119 9.47 -3.36 9.57
N THR A 120 9.53 -4.56 10.13
CA THR A 120 8.48 -5.58 10.05
C THR A 120 7.97 -5.88 11.45
N VAL A 121 6.66 -6.07 11.58
CA VAL A 121 5.99 -6.45 12.82
C VAL A 121 5.05 -7.61 12.52
N SER A 122 5.11 -8.68 13.31
CA SER A 122 4.11 -9.75 13.29
C SER A 122 2.97 -9.42 14.26
N GLY A 123 1.73 -9.72 13.87
CA GLY A 123 0.53 -9.48 14.65
C GLY A 123 -0.35 -8.37 14.07
N THR A 124 -1.38 -8.01 14.83
CA THR A 124 -2.46 -7.11 14.39
C THR A 124 -2.16 -5.64 14.68
N HIS A 125 -1.20 -5.33 15.54
CA HIS A 125 -0.83 -3.96 15.90
C HIS A 125 0.62 -3.67 15.53
N GLY A 126 0.82 -2.58 14.79
CA GLY A 126 2.14 -2.10 14.39
C GLY A 126 2.27 -0.60 14.64
N HIS A 127 3.40 -0.20 15.21
CA HIS A 127 3.77 1.20 15.37
C HIS A 127 5.15 1.47 14.77
N TYR A 128 5.28 2.59 14.08
CA TYR A 128 6.55 3.11 13.57
C TYR A 128 6.76 4.56 14.00
N THR A 129 7.88 4.81 14.68
CA THR A 129 8.35 6.16 15.01
C THR A 129 9.23 6.67 13.88
N PHE A 130 8.97 7.89 13.41
CA PHE A 130 9.75 8.48 12.33
C PHE A 130 11.22 8.68 12.73
N ALA A 131 12.13 8.32 11.83
CA ALA A 131 13.50 8.78 11.86
C ALA A 131 13.61 10.18 11.21
N PRO A 132 14.56 11.03 11.64
CA PRO A 132 14.77 12.35 11.04
C PRO A 132 15.01 12.31 9.53
N THR A 133 15.58 11.21 9.03
CA THR A 133 15.91 11.02 7.61
C THR A 133 14.78 10.42 6.78
N ASP A 134 13.64 10.04 7.37
CA ASP A 134 12.56 9.44 6.59
C ASP A 134 11.93 10.49 5.65
N LEU A 135 11.95 10.23 4.34
CA LEU A 135 11.23 11.04 3.34
C LEU A 135 9.74 10.71 3.39
N TYR A 136 9.42 9.42 3.43
CA TYR A 136 8.07 8.92 3.67
C TYR A 136 8.09 7.52 4.27
N ILE A 137 6.96 7.13 4.88
CA ILE A 137 6.67 5.77 5.34
C ILE A 137 5.26 5.38 4.88
N ARG A 138 5.07 4.16 4.40
CA ARG A 138 3.76 3.52 4.22
C ARG A 138 3.73 2.20 4.98
N ALA A 139 2.56 1.81 5.47
CA ALA A 139 2.33 0.47 5.96
C ALA A 139 1.77 -0.42 4.84
N ARG A 140 2.34 -1.62 4.68
CA ARG A 140 1.75 -2.74 3.95
C ARG A 140 1.42 -3.84 4.94
N ILE A 141 0.20 -4.33 4.90
CA ILE A 141 -0.26 -5.43 5.74
C ILE A 141 -0.46 -6.63 4.84
N THR A 142 0.08 -7.78 5.25
CA THR A 142 -0.10 -9.06 4.56
C THR A 142 -0.75 -10.05 5.51
N SER A 143 -1.87 -10.62 5.08
CA SER A 143 -2.59 -11.69 5.76
C SER A 143 -1.97 -13.06 5.46
N SER A 144 -2.13 -14.05 6.33
CA SER A 144 -1.86 -15.46 6.00
C SER A 144 -3.00 -16.11 5.18
N LYS A 145 -4.12 -15.40 4.99
CA LYS A 145 -5.25 -15.85 4.19
C LYS A 145 -4.99 -15.65 2.71
N LYS A 146 -5.14 -16.73 1.92
CA LYS A 146 -5.07 -16.66 0.46
C LYS A 146 -6.19 -15.77 -0.07
N HIS A 147 -5.88 -14.94 -1.05
CA HIS A 147 -6.90 -14.18 -1.74
C HIS A 147 -7.74 -15.14 -2.60
N PRO A 148 -9.09 -15.11 -2.54
CA PRO A 148 -9.94 -16.08 -3.22
C PRO A 148 -9.96 -15.93 -4.77
N ASN A 149 -9.69 -14.72 -5.27
CA ASN A 149 -9.57 -14.41 -6.70
C ASN A 149 -8.36 -13.50 -6.98
N PRO A 150 -7.11 -13.93 -6.76
CA PRO A 150 -5.97 -13.03 -6.79
C PRO A 150 -5.66 -12.55 -8.22
N SER A 151 -4.92 -11.45 -8.37
CA SER A 151 -4.38 -11.06 -9.67
C SER A 151 -3.27 -12.01 -10.10
N VAL A 152 -2.39 -12.38 -9.16
CA VAL A 152 -1.33 -13.37 -9.36
C VAL A 152 -1.63 -14.65 -8.55
N PRO A 153 -1.60 -15.85 -9.15
CA PRO A 153 -1.87 -17.09 -8.43
C PRO A 153 -1.03 -17.23 -7.15
N GLY A 154 -1.70 -17.58 -6.06
CA GLY A 154 -1.06 -17.79 -4.76
C GLY A 154 -0.86 -16.53 -3.92
N GLU A 155 -1.31 -15.35 -4.35
CA GLU A 155 -1.30 -14.16 -3.51
C GLU A 155 -2.17 -14.30 -2.26
N TYR A 156 -1.76 -13.58 -1.22
CA TYR A 156 -2.51 -13.43 0.02
C TYR A 156 -3.30 -12.13 -0.01
N GLU A 157 -4.32 -12.01 0.85
CA GLU A 157 -5.01 -10.74 1.07
C GLU A 157 -4.02 -9.71 1.65
N GLN A 158 -4.06 -8.48 1.14
CA GLN A 158 -3.17 -7.40 1.56
C GLN A 158 -3.93 -6.09 1.72
N ALA A 159 -3.31 -5.17 2.46
CA ALA A 159 -3.71 -3.77 2.49
C ALA A 159 -2.49 -2.86 2.39
N TRP A 160 -2.67 -1.69 1.78
CA TRP A 160 -1.65 -0.67 1.63
C TRP A 160 -2.20 0.68 2.05
N CYS A 161 -1.61 1.22 3.11
CA CYS A 161 -1.92 2.57 3.57
C CYS A 161 -1.25 3.61 2.68
N GLN A 162 -1.80 4.83 2.68
CA GLN A 162 -1.17 5.95 1.97
C GLN A 162 0.25 6.22 2.48
N PRO A 163 1.19 6.61 1.60
CA PRO A 163 2.49 7.08 2.04
C PRO A 163 2.33 8.37 2.85
N VAL A 164 2.97 8.38 4.01
CA VAL A 164 2.97 9.50 4.95
C VAL A 164 4.31 10.19 4.90
N ARG A 165 4.32 11.51 4.68
CA ARG A 165 5.56 12.32 4.69
C ARG A 165 6.24 12.24 6.06
N GLY A 166 7.47 11.75 6.07
CA GLY A 166 8.37 11.76 7.22
C GLY A 166 9.05 13.12 7.39
N PRO A 167 9.86 13.31 8.45
CA PRO A 167 10.49 14.58 8.78
C PRO A 167 11.32 15.16 7.63
N ALA A 168 12.16 14.37 6.96
CA ALA A 168 12.98 14.86 5.84
C ALA A 168 12.12 15.25 4.63
N GLY A 169 10.99 14.55 4.38
CA GLY A 169 10.09 14.84 3.28
C GLY A 169 9.21 16.09 3.48
N ARG A 170 9.19 16.65 4.70
CA ARG A 170 8.54 17.95 4.98
C ARG A 170 9.48 19.13 4.71
N ASN A 171 10.78 18.90 4.82
CA ASN A 171 11.81 19.92 4.60
C ASN A 171 12.23 20.04 3.13
N HIS A 172 11.69 19.19 2.25
CA HIS A 172 11.89 19.26 0.81
C HIS A 172 10.52 19.51 0.14
N PRO A 173 10.36 20.62 -0.62
CA PRO A 173 9.11 20.95 -1.30
C PRO A 173 8.70 19.86 -2.31
#